data_AF-A0A6G1BXM8-F1
#
_entry.id   AF-A0A6G1BXM8-F1
#
_cell.length_a   1.000
_cell.length_b   1.000
_cell.length_c   1.000
_cell.angle_alpha   90.00
_cell.angle_beta   90.00
_cell.angle_gamma   90.00
#
_symmetry.space_group_name_H-M   'P 1'
#
loop_
_entity.id
_entity.type
_entity.pdbx_description
1 polymer ?
#
loop_
_entity_poly.entity_id
_entity_poly.type
_entity_poly.pdbx_seq_one_letter_code
_entity_poly.pdbx_strand_id
1 'polypeptide(L)'
;MSASDLPDELWARVLELGAASSALGFRDLCALAIACRRLRRLSLHPSLWSSLLSRDFPSQSQPSSSSASSSSQQQLHPKSIYKTKFERHKVRMAEARRRVVFEAEGRVLACWRRLAQLEESLQAEGEKMKAAAQELDNLERVRSASVALNVWQPQVVRGRQKQLVQQCTVPVDSRLNDLKMELKVCKQQIATYKNIYVCDLVLDCN
;
A
#
# COMPACT_ATOMS: atom_id res chain seq x y z
N MET A 1 49.90 -1.15 -26.76
CA MET A 1 49.15 -2.03 -27.66
C MET A 1 47.70 -1.60 -27.59
N SER A 2 47.08 -1.31 -28.73
CA SER A 2 45.71 -0.86 -28.83
C SER A 2 44.74 -2.05 -28.87
N ALA A 3 43.50 -1.85 -28.43
CA ALA A 3 42.44 -2.87 -28.53
C ALA A 3 42.22 -3.36 -29.99
N SER A 4 42.54 -2.52 -30.97
CA SER A 4 42.50 -2.81 -32.40
C SER A 4 43.53 -3.85 -32.87
N ASP A 5 44.63 -4.06 -32.14
CA ASP A 5 45.76 -4.88 -32.60
C ASP A 5 45.55 -6.40 -32.39
N LEU A 6 44.59 -6.77 -31.54
CA LEU A 6 44.28 -8.16 -31.22
C LEU A 6 43.50 -8.83 -32.37
N PRO A 7 43.74 -10.10 -32.75
CA PRO A 7 43.00 -10.85 -33.80
C PRO A 7 41.49 -11.03 -33.56
N ASP A 8 40.71 -11.33 -34.62
CA ASP A 8 39.24 -11.47 -34.57
C ASP A 8 38.81 -12.70 -33.74
N GLU A 9 39.61 -13.76 -33.75
CA GLU A 9 39.40 -15.02 -33.04
C GLU A 9 39.50 -14.82 -31.52
N LEU A 10 40.50 -14.06 -31.07
CA LEU A 10 40.67 -13.72 -29.66
C LEU A 10 39.56 -12.78 -29.18
N TRP A 11 39.18 -11.78 -29.98
CA TRP A 11 38.01 -10.94 -29.67
C TRP A 11 36.70 -11.76 -29.60
N ALA A 12 36.46 -12.67 -30.55
CA ALA A 12 35.31 -13.56 -30.51
C ALA A 12 35.29 -14.40 -29.22
N ARG A 13 36.44 -14.96 -28.82
CA ARG A 13 36.56 -15.75 -27.60
C ARG A 13 36.38 -14.91 -26.33
N VAL A 14 36.89 -13.68 -26.28
CA VAL A 14 36.65 -12.73 -25.17
C VAL A 14 35.15 -12.42 -25.04
N LEU A 15 34.46 -12.14 -26.15
CA LEU A 15 33.01 -11.89 -26.14
C LEU A 15 32.21 -13.12 -25.69
N GLU A 16 32.63 -14.32 -26.09
CA GLU A 16 31.98 -15.58 -25.74
C GLU A 16 32.15 -15.94 -24.27
N LEU A 17 33.37 -15.78 -23.72
CA LEU A 17 33.63 -15.96 -22.30
C LEU A 17 32.92 -14.90 -21.45
N GLY A 18 32.82 -13.64 -21.92
CA GLY A 18 32.03 -12.60 -21.27
C GLY A 18 30.53 -12.89 -21.27
N ALA A 19 30.00 -13.40 -22.39
CA ALA A 19 28.60 -13.83 -22.49
C ALA A 19 28.29 -15.06 -21.61
N ALA A 20 29.21 -16.03 -21.52
CA ALA A 20 29.05 -17.19 -20.64
C ALA A 20 29.11 -16.81 -19.14
N SER A 21 30.03 -15.92 -18.76
CA SER A 21 30.33 -15.56 -17.36
C SER A 21 29.43 -14.48 -16.74
N SER A 22 28.39 -14.02 -17.45
CA SER A 22 27.53 -12.87 -17.10
C SER A 22 28.20 -11.49 -17.10
N ALA A 23 29.51 -11.39 -17.37
CA ALA A 23 30.22 -10.12 -17.51
C ALA A 23 29.76 -9.29 -18.73
N LEU A 24 29.19 -9.92 -19.76
CA LEU A 24 28.54 -9.25 -20.89
C LEU A 24 27.08 -9.70 -21.02
N GLY A 25 26.18 -8.73 -21.07
CA GLY A 25 24.76 -8.92 -21.34
C GLY A 25 24.33 -8.38 -22.71
N PHE A 26 23.02 -8.50 -22.97
CA PHE A 26 22.38 -7.99 -24.19
C PHE A 26 22.69 -6.52 -24.49
N ARG A 27 22.65 -5.67 -23.45
CA ARG A 27 22.87 -4.23 -23.58
C ARG A 27 24.31 -3.93 -24.01
N ASP A 28 25.26 -4.66 -23.46
CA ASP A 28 26.69 -4.45 -23.69
C ASP A 28 27.07 -4.93 -25.09
N LEU A 29 26.56 -6.07 -25.55
CA LEU A 29 26.70 -6.50 -26.94
C LEU A 29 26.07 -5.50 -27.94
N CYS A 30 24.95 -4.87 -27.59
CA CYS A 30 24.36 -3.81 -28.39
C CYS A 30 25.23 -2.53 -28.40
N ALA A 31 25.81 -2.14 -27.27
CA ALA A 31 26.73 -1.00 -27.20
C ALA A 31 28.02 -1.23 -27.99
N LEU A 32 28.65 -2.41 -27.83
CA LEU A 32 29.83 -2.82 -28.60
C LEU A 32 29.57 -2.87 -30.11
N ALA A 33 28.35 -3.28 -30.51
CA ALA A 33 27.93 -3.27 -31.91
C ALA A 33 27.71 -1.87 -32.51
N ILE A 34 27.53 -0.85 -31.68
CA ILE A 34 27.49 0.56 -32.08
C ILE A 34 28.91 1.15 -32.09
N ALA A 35 29.74 0.79 -31.11
CA ALA A 35 31.07 1.35 -30.89
C ALA A 35 32.04 1.16 -32.09
N CYS A 36 32.06 0.01 -32.76
CA CYS A 36 32.81 -0.12 -34.02
C CYS A 36 32.28 -1.21 -34.96
N ARG A 37 32.57 -1.07 -36.27
CA ARG A 37 32.16 -2.02 -37.32
C ARG A 37 32.70 -3.44 -37.07
N ARG A 38 33.91 -3.54 -36.50
CA ARG A 38 34.59 -4.81 -36.21
C ARG A 38 33.83 -5.60 -35.14
N LEU A 39 33.63 -5.00 -33.97
CA LEU A 39 32.84 -5.58 -32.88
C LEU A 39 31.37 -5.80 -33.29
N ARG A 40 30.81 -4.97 -34.18
CA ARG A 40 29.48 -5.23 -34.77
C ARG A 40 29.41 -6.58 -35.47
N ARG A 41 30.40 -6.95 -36.30
CA ARG A 41 30.47 -8.29 -36.93
C ARG A 41 30.56 -9.38 -35.86
N LEU A 42 31.49 -9.24 -34.92
CA LEU A 42 31.73 -10.27 -33.90
C LEU A 42 30.51 -10.46 -32.96
N SER A 43 29.82 -9.38 -32.59
CA SER A 43 28.57 -9.39 -31.81
C SER A 43 27.37 -10.06 -32.51
N LEU A 44 27.52 -10.47 -33.77
CA LEU A 44 26.51 -11.20 -34.52
C LEU A 44 26.74 -12.72 -34.50
N HIS A 45 27.88 -13.22 -34.01
CA HIS A 45 28.14 -14.67 -33.99
C HIS A 45 27.04 -15.47 -33.26
N PRO A 46 26.47 -16.51 -33.89
CA PRO A 46 25.36 -17.29 -33.31
C PRO A 46 25.66 -17.88 -31.93
N SER A 47 26.89 -18.34 -31.67
CA SER A 47 27.26 -18.99 -30.39
C SER A 47 27.07 -18.06 -29.18
N LEU A 48 27.41 -16.78 -29.32
CA LEU A 48 27.19 -15.76 -28.29
C LEU A 48 25.71 -15.69 -27.87
N TRP A 49 24.82 -15.64 -28.87
CA TRP A 49 23.39 -15.52 -28.66
C TRP A 49 22.76 -16.81 -28.15
N SER A 50 23.27 -17.97 -28.57
CA SER A 50 22.88 -19.28 -28.02
C SER A 50 23.32 -19.42 -26.55
N SER A 51 24.53 -18.97 -26.19
CA SER A 51 25.01 -18.95 -24.80
C SER A 51 24.12 -18.05 -23.92
N LEU A 52 23.84 -16.82 -24.36
CA LEU A 52 22.91 -15.91 -23.69
C LEU A 52 21.49 -16.49 -23.58
N LEU A 53 20.97 -17.15 -24.62
CA LEU A 53 19.66 -17.82 -24.58
C LEU A 53 19.60 -18.92 -23.52
N SER A 54 20.61 -19.77 -23.45
CA SER A 54 20.67 -20.86 -22.46
C SER A 54 20.85 -20.34 -21.04
N ARG A 55 21.61 -19.25 -20.85
CA ARG A 55 21.87 -18.61 -19.55
C ARG A 55 20.65 -17.86 -19.02
N ASP A 56 20.06 -16.99 -19.84
CA ASP A 56 18.99 -16.07 -19.43
C ASP A 56 17.58 -16.70 -19.53
N PHE A 57 17.41 -17.75 -20.34
CA PHE A 57 16.14 -18.45 -20.57
C PHE A 57 16.27 -19.99 -20.53
N PRO A 58 16.82 -20.57 -19.44
CA PRO A 58 17.16 -22.00 -19.37
C PRO A 58 15.96 -22.94 -19.59
N SER A 59 14.75 -22.53 -19.19
CA SER A 59 13.54 -23.36 -19.23
C SER A 59 12.97 -23.61 -20.63
N GLN A 60 13.59 -23.11 -21.72
CA GLN A 60 13.07 -23.21 -23.09
C GLN A 60 14.19 -23.37 -24.15
N SER A 61 15.29 -24.04 -23.79
CA SER A 61 16.34 -24.49 -24.72
C SER A 61 16.11 -25.92 -25.23
N GLN A 62 15.17 -26.67 -24.64
CA GLN A 62 14.69 -27.92 -25.23
C GLN A 62 13.70 -27.62 -26.37
N PRO A 63 13.87 -28.22 -27.56
CA PRO A 63 12.85 -28.18 -28.59
C PRO A 63 11.64 -28.98 -28.08
N SER A 64 10.56 -28.29 -27.74
CA SER A 64 9.29 -28.93 -27.36
C SER A 64 8.79 -29.77 -28.53
N SER A 65 8.90 -31.09 -28.38
CA SER A 65 8.45 -32.10 -29.34
C SER A 65 6.93 -32.18 -29.36
N SER A 66 6.30 -31.21 -30.01
CA SER A 66 4.87 -31.20 -30.32
C SER A 66 4.70 -30.85 -31.79
N SER A 67 4.42 -31.88 -32.57
CA SER A 67 4.17 -31.92 -34.01
C SER A 67 3.19 -30.85 -34.53
N ALA A 68 3.57 -30.15 -35.61
CA ALA A 68 2.69 -29.90 -36.76
C ALA A 68 3.45 -29.34 -37.99
N SER A 69 3.08 -29.86 -39.17
CA SER A 69 3.19 -29.24 -40.50
C SER A 69 4.53 -28.62 -40.95
N SER A 70 5.20 -29.39 -41.80
CA SER A 70 6.16 -28.96 -42.81
C SER A 70 5.79 -27.63 -43.51
N SER A 71 6.55 -26.59 -43.19
CA SER A 71 6.77 -25.43 -44.06
C SER A 71 8.20 -24.94 -43.84
N SER A 72 8.87 -24.55 -44.92
CA SER A 72 10.28 -24.17 -45.04
C SER A 72 10.88 -23.53 -43.78
N GLN A 73 11.62 -24.33 -42.98
CA GLN A 73 12.31 -23.85 -41.78
C GLN A 73 13.49 -22.92 -42.14
N GLN A 74 13.20 -21.64 -42.34
CA GLN A 74 14.20 -20.60 -42.17
C GLN A 74 14.65 -20.61 -40.70
N GLN A 75 15.82 -21.19 -40.44
CA GLN A 75 16.47 -21.19 -39.13
C GLN A 75 16.65 -19.74 -38.64
N LEU A 76 15.75 -19.28 -37.77
CA LEU A 76 15.78 -17.92 -37.26
C LEU A 76 17.06 -17.67 -36.46
N HIS A 77 17.82 -16.65 -36.85
CA HIS A 77 19.09 -16.33 -36.21
C HIS A 77 18.92 -16.17 -34.68
N PRO A 78 19.75 -16.81 -33.83
CA PRO A 78 19.53 -16.84 -32.37
C PRO A 78 19.37 -15.45 -31.71
N LYS A 79 20.02 -14.40 -32.25
CA LYS A 79 19.81 -12.99 -31.85
C LYS A 79 18.35 -12.52 -31.93
N SER A 80 17.60 -12.96 -32.95
CA SER A 80 16.18 -12.61 -33.14
C SER A 80 15.29 -13.32 -32.11
N ILE A 81 15.58 -14.60 -31.85
CA ILE A 81 14.92 -15.40 -30.81
C ILE A 81 15.16 -14.76 -29.44
N TYR A 82 16.42 -14.42 -29.12
CA TYR A 82 16.79 -13.73 -27.89
C TYR A 82 16.05 -12.39 -27.75
N LYS A 83 16.09 -11.51 -28.77
CA LYS A 83 15.40 -10.21 -28.75
C LYS A 83 13.91 -10.37 -28.43
N THR A 84 13.26 -11.36 -29.05
CA THR A 84 11.82 -11.63 -28.84
C THR A 84 11.53 -12.14 -27.42
N LYS A 85 12.35 -13.08 -26.90
CA LYS A 85 12.23 -13.56 -25.51
C LYS A 85 12.51 -12.45 -24.50
N PHE A 86 13.51 -11.61 -24.75
CA PHE A 86 13.91 -10.49 -23.91
C PHE A 86 12.80 -9.43 -23.79
N GLU A 87 12.22 -8.96 -24.90
CA GLU A 87 11.11 -7.99 -24.82
C GLU A 87 9.88 -8.58 -24.11
N ARG A 88 9.51 -9.85 -24.38
CA ARG A 88 8.44 -10.55 -23.65
C ARG A 88 8.74 -10.69 -22.15
N HIS A 89 10.01 -10.88 -21.77
CA HIS A 89 10.42 -10.96 -20.37
C HIS A 89 10.38 -9.59 -19.69
N LYS A 90 10.91 -8.55 -20.35
CA LYS A 90 10.90 -7.16 -19.91
C LYS A 90 9.48 -6.65 -19.66
N VAL A 91 8.53 -6.94 -20.55
CA VAL A 91 7.11 -6.60 -20.37
C VAL A 91 6.53 -7.32 -19.15
N ARG A 92 6.68 -8.65 -19.03
CA ARG A 92 6.22 -9.42 -17.86
C ARG A 92 6.82 -8.91 -16.54
N MET A 93 8.10 -8.57 -16.51
CA MET A 93 8.75 -8.01 -15.33
C MET A 93 8.22 -6.61 -14.98
N ALA A 94 7.92 -5.77 -15.97
CA ALA A 94 7.31 -4.46 -15.76
C ALA A 94 5.85 -4.57 -15.26
N GLU A 95 5.09 -5.55 -15.75
CA GLU A 95 3.74 -5.87 -15.26
C GLU A 95 3.76 -6.42 -13.83
N ALA A 96 4.67 -7.36 -13.52
CA ALA A 96 4.83 -7.89 -12.17
C ALA A 96 5.18 -6.78 -11.16
N ARG A 97 6.12 -5.89 -11.51
CA ARG A 97 6.44 -4.71 -10.68
C ARG A 97 5.24 -3.79 -10.49
N ARG A 98 4.45 -3.54 -11.54
CA ARG A 98 3.21 -2.74 -11.44
C ARG A 98 2.19 -3.37 -10.50
N ARG A 99 2.00 -4.70 -10.53
CA ARG A 99 1.09 -5.40 -9.61
C ARG A 99 1.50 -5.22 -8.15
N VAL A 100 2.79 -5.40 -7.83
CA VAL A 100 3.31 -5.18 -6.47
C VAL A 100 3.08 -3.74 -6.00
N VAL A 101 3.23 -2.75 -6.87
CA VAL A 101 2.92 -1.34 -6.57
C VAL A 101 1.42 -1.15 -6.32
N PHE A 102 0.54 -1.63 -7.21
CA PHE A 102 -0.92 -1.54 -7.02
C PHE A 102 -1.41 -2.26 -5.76
N GLU A 103 -0.80 -3.38 -5.37
CA GLU A 103 -1.10 -4.07 -4.12
C GLU A 103 -0.68 -3.25 -2.89
N ALA A 104 0.46 -2.56 -2.95
CA ALA A 104 0.90 -1.66 -1.88
C ALA A 104 0.02 -0.40 -1.79
N GLU A 105 -0.28 0.24 -2.92
CA GLU A 105 -1.24 1.36 -3.01
C GLU A 105 -2.62 0.95 -2.49
N GLY A 106 -3.08 -0.26 -2.84
CA GLY A 106 -4.35 -0.83 -2.36
C GLY A 106 -4.39 -1.01 -0.85
N ARG A 107 -3.29 -1.47 -0.22
CA ARG A 107 -3.16 -1.53 1.25
C ARG A 107 -3.22 -0.13 1.86
N VAL A 108 -2.41 0.80 1.37
CA VAL A 108 -2.38 2.20 1.84
C VAL A 108 -3.78 2.84 1.76
N LEU A 109 -4.49 2.69 0.64
CA LEU A 109 -5.86 3.19 0.47
C LEU A 109 -6.89 2.51 1.38
N ALA A 110 -6.64 1.28 1.85
CA ALA A 110 -7.48 0.63 2.85
C ALA A 110 -7.21 1.18 4.25
N CYS A 111 -5.94 1.40 4.61
CA CYS A 111 -5.54 2.05 5.87
C CYS A 111 -6.12 3.47 5.96
N TRP A 112 -6.00 4.30 4.92
CA TRP A 112 -6.61 5.64 4.87
C TRP A 112 -8.12 5.63 5.12
N ARG A 113 -8.85 4.68 4.50
CA ARG A 113 -10.30 4.54 4.73
C ARG A 113 -10.63 4.16 6.17
N ARG A 114 -9.81 3.29 6.79
CA ARG A 114 -9.96 2.88 8.19
C ARG A 114 -9.65 4.02 9.16
N LEU A 115 -8.60 4.81 8.90
CA LEU A 115 -8.27 6.01 9.68
C LEU A 115 -9.41 7.04 9.61
N ALA A 116 -9.95 7.33 8.43
CA ALA A 116 -11.08 8.25 8.27
C ALA A 116 -12.33 7.78 9.05
N GLN A 117 -12.63 6.47 9.02
CA GLN A 117 -13.74 5.90 9.80
C GLN A 117 -13.50 5.99 11.32
N LEU A 118 -12.26 5.85 11.78
CA LEU A 118 -11.90 6.05 13.19
C LEU A 118 -12.01 7.51 13.62
N GLU A 119 -11.63 8.46 12.75
CA GLU A 119 -11.79 9.90 12.98
C GLU A 119 -13.26 10.30 13.09
N GLU A 120 -14.12 9.83 12.19
CA GLU A 120 -15.57 10.03 12.25
C GLU A 120 -16.17 9.44 13.55
N SER A 121 -15.77 8.22 13.90
CA SER A 121 -16.21 7.57 15.16
C SER A 121 -15.77 8.34 16.40
N LEU A 122 -14.54 8.88 16.39
CA LEU A 122 -13.99 9.69 17.47
C LEU A 122 -14.70 11.04 17.61
N GLN A 123 -15.09 11.67 16.49
CA GLN A 123 -15.89 12.89 16.48
C GLN A 123 -17.29 12.62 17.05
N ALA A 124 -17.97 11.57 16.59
CA ALA A 124 -19.31 11.19 17.06
C ALA A 124 -19.34 10.90 18.57
N GLU A 125 -18.38 10.14 19.12
CA GLU A 125 -18.28 9.94 20.58
C GLU A 125 -17.92 11.22 21.33
N GLY A 126 -17.11 12.10 20.73
CA GLY A 126 -16.83 13.43 21.27
C GLY A 126 -18.07 14.32 21.36
N GLU A 127 -18.98 14.23 20.39
CA GLU A 127 -20.26 14.96 20.39
C GLU A 127 -21.26 14.39 21.40
N LYS A 128 -21.41 13.06 21.46
CA LYS A 128 -22.21 12.40 22.51
C LYS A 128 -21.74 12.79 23.90
N MET A 129 -20.42 12.80 24.14
CA MET A 129 -19.84 13.21 25.42
C MET A 129 -20.13 14.68 25.75
N LYS A 130 -20.11 15.59 24.77
CA LYS A 130 -20.51 17.00 24.97
C LYS A 130 -22.00 17.12 25.30
N ALA A 131 -22.87 16.42 24.58
CA ALA A 131 -24.31 16.45 24.80
C ALA A 131 -24.69 15.90 26.19
N ALA A 132 -24.14 14.74 26.57
CA ALA A 132 -24.36 14.15 27.90
C ALA A 132 -23.84 15.04 29.04
N ALA A 133 -22.72 15.76 28.83
CA ALA A 133 -22.22 16.73 29.80
C ALA A 133 -23.13 17.96 29.95
N GLN A 134 -23.71 18.46 28.85
CA GLN A 134 -24.70 19.54 28.87
C GLN A 134 -26.01 19.12 29.55
N GLU A 135 -26.49 17.90 29.29
CA GLU A 135 -27.68 17.36 29.96
C GLU A 135 -27.44 17.21 31.48
N LEU A 136 -26.24 16.77 31.88
CA LEU A 136 -25.88 16.62 33.29
C LEU A 136 -25.86 17.97 34.04
N ASP A 137 -25.28 19.04 33.47
CA ASP A 137 -25.35 20.41 34.04
C ASP A 137 -26.81 20.91 34.13
N ASN A 138 -27.64 20.65 33.12
CA ASN A 138 -29.07 20.97 33.17
C ASN A 138 -29.81 20.23 34.30
N LEU A 139 -29.54 18.94 34.50
CA LEU A 139 -30.14 18.16 35.59
C LEU A 139 -29.63 18.57 36.97
N GLU A 140 -28.36 18.95 37.11
CA GLU A 140 -27.81 19.50 38.37
C GLU A 140 -28.45 20.84 38.74
N ARG A 141 -28.78 21.69 37.75
CA ARG A 141 -29.57 22.92 37.96
C ARG A 141 -31.00 22.60 38.40
N VAL A 142 -31.65 21.61 37.79
CA VAL A 142 -33.01 21.18 38.17
C VAL A 142 -33.02 20.58 39.58
N ARG A 143 -32.03 19.74 39.92
CA ARG A 143 -31.84 19.19 41.26
C ARG A 143 -31.65 20.30 42.30
N SER A 144 -30.82 21.30 41.99
CA SER A 144 -30.61 22.46 42.86
C SER A 144 -31.87 23.30 43.05
N ALA A 145 -32.65 23.51 41.98
CA ALA A 145 -33.95 24.18 42.04
C ALA A 145 -34.97 23.40 42.89
N SER A 146 -34.98 22.07 42.80
CA SER A 146 -35.84 21.19 43.62
C SER A 146 -35.46 21.25 45.10
N VAL A 147 -34.17 21.17 45.44
CA VAL A 147 -33.68 21.32 46.82
C VAL A 147 -34.05 22.70 47.37
N ALA A 148 -33.88 23.76 46.59
CA ALA A 148 -34.26 25.10 47.02
C ALA A 148 -35.77 25.23 47.29
N LEU A 149 -36.64 24.71 46.41
CA LEU A 149 -38.10 24.68 46.64
C LEU A 149 -38.49 23.94 47.94
N ASN A 150 -37.74 22.90 48.32
CA ASN A 150 -38.03 22.04 49.46
C ASN A 150 -37.44 22.55 50.79
N VAL A 151 -36.32 23.29 50.75
CA VAL A 151 -35.55 23.67 51.95
C VAL A 151 -35.52 25.19 52.21
N TRP A 152 -35.70 26.04 51.19
CA TRP A 152 -35.54 27.51 51.29
C TRP A 152 -36.69 28.33 50.68
N GLN A 153 -36.94 29.51 51.25
CA GLN A 153 -38.03 30.44 50.90
C GLN A 153 -37.57 31.52 49.87
N PRO A 154 -38.43 32.39 49.27
CA PRO A 154 -39.89 32.59 49.45
C PRO A 154 -40.67 32.61 48.10
N GLN A 155 -41.80 33.34 48.03
CA GLN A 155 -42.69 33.45 46.85
C GLN A 155 -41.97 33.73 45.52
N VAL A 156 -41.01 34.66 45.47
CA VAL A 156 -40.30 35.02 44.22
C VAL A 156 -39.42 33.88 43.72
N VAL A 157 -38.77 33.16 44.65
CA VAL A 157 -37.89 32.04 44.35
C VAL A 157 -38.69 30.83 43.83
N ARG A 158 -39.91 30.63 44.34
CA ARG A 158 -40.84 29.59 43.86
C ARG A 158 -41.11 29.66 42.35
N GLY A 159 -41.35 30.84 41.78
CA GLY A 159 -41.81 30.97 40.39
C GLY A 159 -40.87 30.32 39.37
N ARG A 160 -39.61 30.80 39.34
CA ARG A 160 -38.59 30.33 38.39
C ARG A 160 -38.17 28.88 38.63
N GLN A 161 -38.06 28.46 39.89
CA GLN A 161 -37.66 27.08 40.23
C GLN A 161 -38.77 26.08 39.92
N LYS A 162 -40.04 26.44 40.18
CA LYS A 162 -41.19 25.60 39.85
C LYS A 162 -41.31 25.38 38.35
N GLN A 163 -41.07 26.41 37.53
CA GLN A 163 -41.02 26.26 36.07
C GLN A 163 -39.92 25.31 35.62
N LEU A 164 -38.69 25.44 36.15
CA LEU A 164 -37.57 24.55 35.83
C LEU A 164 -37.83 23.09 36.22
N VAL A 165 -38.41 22.84 37.40
CA VAL A 165 -38.73 21.48 37.86
C VAL A 165 -39.91 20.88 37.09
N GLN A 166 -40.95 21.66 36.78
CA GLN A 166 -42.11 21.19 36.01
C GLN A 166 -41.78 20.79 34.56
N GLN A 167 -40.68 21.31 34.00
CA GLN A 167 -40.20 20.92 32.66
C GLN A 167 -39.45 19.58 32.63
N CYS A 168 -39.06 19.02 33.79
CA CYS A 168 -38.46 17.69 33.88
C CYS A 168 -39.50 16.63 34.30
N THR A 169 -39.86 15.76 33.37
CA THR A 169 -40.82 14.66 33.58
C THR A 169 -40.18 13.35 34.06
N VAL A 170 -38.84 13.26 34.04
CA VAL A 170 -38.06 12.03 34.34
C VAL A 170 -37.45 12.13 35.75
N PRO A 171 -37.36 11.03 36.52
CA PRO A 171 -36.65 11.03 37.81
C PRO A 171 -35.19 11.46 37.66
N VAL A 172 -34.83 12.57 38.31
CA VAL A 172 -33.55 13.26 38.11
C VAL A 172 -32.36 12.39 38.54
N ASP A 173 -32.43 11.71 39.68
CA ASP A 173 -31.31 10.91 40.19
C ASP A 173 -31.02 9.64 39.38
N SER A 174 -32.03 9.03 38.73
CA SER A 174 -31.78 7.90 37.81
C SER A 174 -31.10 8.38 36.54
N ARG A 175 -31.65 9.42 35.87
CA ARG A 175 -31.06 9.96 34.65
C ARG A 175 -29.65 10.52 34.88
N LEU A 176 -29.37 11.11 36.04
CA LEU A 176 -28.01 11.52 36.44
C LEU A 176 -27.04 10.34 36.55
N ASN A 177 -27.49 9.18 37.03
CA ASN A 177 -26.65 7.98 37.11
C ASN A 177 -26.44 7.37 35.73
N ASP A 178 -27.47 7.33 34.88
CA ASP A 178 -27.38 6.87 33.48
C ASP A 178 -26.36 7.71 32.70
N LEU A 179 -26.49 9.05 32.73
CA LEU A 179 -25.55 9.98 32.08
C LEU A 179 -24.12 9.83 32.61
N LYS A 180 -23.92 9.58 33.91
CA LYS A 180 -22.58 9.30 34.47
C LYS A 180 -21.99 8.00 33.94
N MET A 181 -22.82 7.02 33.60
CA MET A 181 -22.36 5.77 32.97
C MET A 181 -22.12 5.96 31.47
N GLU A 182 -23.01 6.64 30.75
CA GLU A 182 -22.82 7.05 29.34
C GLU A 182 -21.48 7.81 29.17
N LEU A 183 -21.20 8.81 30.02
CA LEU A 183 -19.94 9.56 30.00
C LEU A 183 -18.69 8.70 30.28
N LYS A 184 -18.80 7.63 31.09
CA LYS A 184 -17.69 6.68 31.29
C LYS A 184 -17.48 5.81 30.05
N VAL A 185 -18.56 5.33 29.44
CA VAL A 185 -18.53 4.51 28.22
C VAL A 185 -17.94 5.31 27.06
N CYS A 186 -18.41 6.53 26.80
CA CYS A 186 -17.85 7.40 25.76
C CYS A 186 -16.35 7.66 25.98
N LYS A 187 -15.92 7.95 27.22
CA LYS A 187 -14.48 8.10 27.55
C LYS A 187 -13.67 6.84 27.23
N GLN A 188 -14.19 5.66 27.55
CA GLN A 188 -13.53 4.39 27.28
C GLN A 188 -13.49 4.08 25.78
N GLN A 189 -14.55 4.36 25.04
CA GLN A 189 -14.60 4.21 23.58
C GLN A 189 -13.62 5.18 22.89
N ILE A 190 -13.59 6.45 23.29
CA ILE A 190 -12.61 7.45 22.83
C ILE A 190 -11.17 6.98 23.08
N ALA A 191 -10.87 6.42 24.25
CA ALA A 191 -9.55 5.85 24.55
C ALA A 191 -9.22 4.65 23.66
N THR A 192 -10.19 3.75 23.43
CA THR A 192 -10.04 2.60 22.54
C THR A 192 -9.78 3.03 21.09
N TYR A 193 -10.57 3.96 20.54
CA TYR A 193 -10.37 4.46 19.18
C TYR A 193 -9.02 5.18 19.02
N LYS A 194 -8.59 5.97 20.01
CA LYS A 194 -7.25 6.58 20.01
C LYS A 194 -6.13 5.54 20.01
N ASN A 195 -6.25 4.47 20.80
CA ASN A 195 -5.27 3.39 20.80
C ASN A 195 -5.22 2.66 19.45
N ILE A 196 -6.38 2.36 18.85
CA ILE A 196 -6.44 1.73 17.52
C ILE A 196 -5.80 2.64 16.45
N TYR A 197 -6.13 3.94 16.47
CA TYR A 197 -5.59 4.94 15.54
C TYR A 197 -4.05 5.06 15.65
N VAL A 198 -3.50 5.06 16.87
CA VAL A 198 -2.04 5.05 17.09
C VAL A 198 -1.41 3.72 16.63
N CYS A 199 -2.04 2.58 16.89
CA CYS A 199 -1.55 1.29 16.42
C CYS A 199 -1.52 1.21 14.88
N ASP A 200 -2.57 1.64 14.21
CA ASP A 200 -2.64 1.63 12.74
C ASP A 200 -1.58 2.56 12.13
N LEU A 201 -1.36 3.76 12.70
CA LEU A 201 -0.27 4.67 12.28
C LEU A 201 1.14 4.10 12.47
N VAL A 202 1.39 3.35 13.55
CA VAL A 202 2.72 2.82 13.88
C VAL A 202 3.02 1.52 13.12
N LEU A 203 1.99 0.70 12.84
CA LEU A 203 2.13 -0.54 12.09
C LEU A 203 2.34 -0.33 10.58
N ASP A 204 1.82 0.77 10.01
CA ASP A 204 2.08 1.16 8.61
C ASP A 204 3.51 1.71 8.36
N CYS A 205 4.35 1.81 9.42
CA CYS A 205 5.71 2.37 9.36
C CYS A 205 6.86 1.33 9.48
N ASN A 206 6.56 0.03 9.56
CA ASN A 206 7.55 -1.08 9.60
C ASN A 206 7.33 -2.10 8.47
#